data_AF-A0A2M9XHR7-F1
#
_entry.id   AF-A0A2M9XHR7-F1
#
_cell.length_a   1.000
_cell.length_b   1.000
_cell.length_c   1.000
_cell.angle_alpha   90.00
_cell.angle_beta   90.00
_cell.angle_gamma   90.00
#
_symmetry.space_group_name_H-M   'P 1'
#
loop_
_entity.id
_entity.type
_entity.pdbx_description
1 polymer ?
#
loop_
_entity_poly.entity_id
_entity_poly.type
_entity_poly.pdbx_seq_one_letter_code
_entity_poly.pdbx_strand_id
1 'polypeptide(L)'
;MKSLISIIGISLFLFSTDVFAQKRFGLIFGSNYKGNKAGIPELNLCEADAKYLHDEIKRVGKFDEIKIVLGKDVTKDNIQKEIKALASKAKADDTVFLYFSGHGAFQRDEKAKNGMRNLIICYDRPHLSDDELNDYLEGIKSPKTVFVFDCCFSGGIAKKGKATRGSANVPIPEGSDGTVKQDSQDFFFQDKAIISSADDNQTAIEVGGTINHGIFTYNFGKALSSGDLNQDNVITALEAFFASKDETVNMAKKYDHEQVPQISGNASGIFLAGEKKPEPPKPIEPVKPPVNPTPVPDVQPPKPEPETPVVTNEEPPVVPTNLKGDLVIKTTIIQDRAYAVSDLPPEIRITSGKKRVGNRSIRVLIDDKEVDKTIATESSNYWGAVKRMGKLIPGATYTLTVKGVPAGVHKVTIQADDYPEVQKTQAVLPNKRNDLEVVTSMTGYGAIRGKVFYKTLDNPVLNQPIFMPTITSVSGIQKLNTDQNGNFWFTNLKPGEYEIKATFAEDLNLNNADIKVREGEVTEVDIILNVKLPSTKTKY
;
A
#
# COMPACT_ATOMS: atom_id res chain seq x y z
N MET A 1 7.53 9.77 81.61
CA MET A 1 6.44 9.34 80.69
C MET A 1 6.33 10.35 79.57
N LYS A 2 6.55 9.89 78.31
CA LYS A 2 6.12 10.39 76.98
C LYS A 2 5.97 11.92 76.80
N SER A 3 6.61 12.60 75.85
CA SER A 3 6.61 12.32 74.41
C SER A 3 7.68 13.18 73.70
N LEU A 4 8.56 12.55 72.90
CA LEU A 4 9.37 13.22 71.88
C LEU A 4 8.48 13.47 70.66
N ILE A 5 8.36 14.72 70.21
CA ILE A 5 7.84 15.06 68.90
C ILE A 5 9.04 15.14 67.96
N SER A 6 9.19 14.14 67.10
CA SER A 6 10.13 14.18 65.97
C SER A 6 9.35 14.60 64.73
N ILE A 7 9.64 15.80 64.22
CA ILE A 7 9.14 16.29 62.94
C ILE A 7 10.03 15.67 61.86
N ILE A 8 9.54 14.62 61.22
CA ILE A 8 10.14 14.10 59.98
C ILE A 8 9.55 14.91 58.83
N GLY A 9 10.35 15.84 58.30
CA GLY A 9 10.07 16.49 57.02
C GLY A 9 10.16 15.47 55.91
N ILE A 10 9.02 15.09 55.33
CA ILE A 10 8.97 14.34 54.07
C ILE A 10 9.35 15.32 52.97
N SER A 11 10.63 15.29 52.57
CA SER A 11 11.07 15.88 51.31
C SER A 11 10.51 15.00 50.19
N LEU A 12 9.42 15.47 49.55
CA LEU A 12 8.96 14.92 48.29
C LEU A 12 10.05 15.19 47.25
N PHE A 13 10.91 14.20 46.99
CA PHE A 13 11.68 14.15 45.75
C PHE A 13 10.66 13.91 44.63
N LEU A 14 10.22 15.00 43.99
CA LEU A 14 9.68 14.98 42.64
C LEU A 14 10.83 14.54 41.72
N PHE A 15 11.05 13.24 41.59
CA PHE A 15 11.73 12.73 40.41
C PHE A 15 10.80 13.03 39.23
N SER A 16 11.13 14.07 38.46
CA SER A 16 10.50 14.25 37.16
C SER A 16 10.76 12.98 36.34
N THR A 17 9.69 12.31 35.96
CA THR A 17 9.74 11.11 35.12
C THR A 17 10.01 11.52 33.67
N ASP A 18 11.13 12.19 33.41
CA ASP A 18 11.54 12.56 32.05
C ASP A 18 12.30 11.44 31.34
N VAL A 19 12.50 10.29 32.00
CA VAL A 19 13.29 9.15 31.48
C VAL A 19 12.51 8.26 30.50
N PHE A 20 11.19 8.47 30.35
CA PHE A 20 10.30 7.63 29.53
C PHE A 20 9.48 8.42 28.49
N ALA A 21 9.86 9.65 28.13
CA ALA A 21 9.18 10.37 27.06
C ALA A 21 9.57 9.77 25.70
N GLN A 22 8.57 9.27 24.95
CA GLN A 22 8.72 8.81 23.56
C GLN A 22 9.28 9.95 22.71
N LYS A 23 10.42 9.73 22.06
CA LYS A 23 11.08 10.69 21.17
C LYS A 23 10.66 10.50 19.72
N ARG A 24 10.92 11.52 18.91
CA ARG A 24 10.66 11.52 17.46
C ARG A 24 11.94 11.90 16.71
N PHE A 25 12.38 11.01 15.81
CA PHE A 25 13.58 11.18 14.99
C PHE A 25 13.23 11.25 13.52
N GLY A 26 13.85 12.16 12.79
CA GLY A 26 13.61 12.40 11.37
C GLY A 26 14.89 12.38 10.55
N LEU A 27 14.84 11.76 9.37
CA LEU A 27 15.94 11.80 8.40
C LEU A 27 15.40 11.96 6.98
N ILE A 28 15.82 13.03 6.32
CA ILE A 28 15.27 13.50 5.05
C ILE A 28 16.39 13.59 4.01
N PHE A 29 16.16 13.00 2.84
CA PHE A 29 17.08 13.00 1.71
C PHE A 29 16.43 13.67 0.49
N GLY A 30 17.19 14.49 -0.24
CA GLY A 30 16.73 15.08 -1.50
C GLY A 30 17.86 15.38 -2.47
N SER A 31 17.80 14.87 -3.69
CA SER A 31 18.84 15.13 -4.71
C SER A 31 18.23 15.53 -6.05
N ASN A 32 18.71 16.66 -6.58
CA ASN A 32 18.43 17.09 -7.94
C ASN A 32 19.42 16.53 -8.98
N TYR A 33 20.46 15.82 -8.53
CA TYR A 33 21.52 15.26 -9.36
C TYR A 33 22.33 16.28 -10.18
N LYS A 34 22.27 17.57 -9.85
CA LYS A 34 22.93 18.62 -10.62
C LYS A 34 24.45 18.41 -10.71
N GLY A 35 24.97 18.42 -11.93
CA GLY A 35 26.40 18.27 -12.21
C GLY A 35 27.00 16.90 -11.86
N ASN A 36 26.16 15.87 -11.66
CA ASN A 36 26.65 14.52 -11.41
C ASN A 36 27.45 13.98 -12.60
N LYS A 37 28.46 13.14 -12.31
CA LYS A 37 29.29 12.48 -13.35
C LYS A 37 28.82 11.05 -13.67
N ALA A 38 27.77 10.59 -13.00
CA ALA A 38 27.25 9.21 -13.07
C ALA A 38 26.25 8.97 -14.22
N GLY A 39 25.94 10.02 -14.99
CA GLY A 39 24.98 9.97 -16.10
C GLY A 39 23.52 9.89 -15.64
N ILE A 40 23.22 10.34 -14.42
CA ILE A 40 21.87 10.35 -13.88
C ILE A 40 21.14 11.60 -14.41
N PRO A 41 19.90 11.48 -14.92
CA PRO A 41 19.10 12.64 -15.31
C PRO A 41 18.91 13.63 -14.17
N GLU A 42 18.99 14.93 -14.46
CA GLU A 42 18.77 15.98 -13.46
C GLU A 42 17.27 16.20 -13.19
N LEU A 43 16.94 16.43 -11.93
CA LEU A 43 15.64 16.90 -11.45
C LEU A 43 15.76 18.33 -10.94
N ASN A 44 14.62 18.99 -10.68
CA ASN A 44 14.64 20.41 -10.30
C ASN A 44 14.20 20.65 -8.86
N LEU A 45 13.27 19.85 -8.33
CA LEU A 45 12.53 20.20 -7.11
C LEU A 45 12.75 19.23 -5.94
N CYS A 46 13.48 18.14 -6.11
CA CYS A 46 13.73 17.17 -5.04
C CYS A 46 14.45 17.76 -3.81
N GLU A 47 15.43 18.65 -4.03
CA GLU A 47 16.06 19.37 -2.91
C GLU A 47 15.16 20.44 -2.28
N ALA A 48 14.16 20.95 -3.01
CA ALA A 48 13.18 21.88 -2.48
C ALA A 48 12.13 21.14 -1.65
N ASP A 49 11.71 19.96 -2.10
CA ASP A 49 10.80 19.06 -1.39
C ASP A 49 11.35 18.59 -0.04
N ALA A 50 12.61 18.14 -0.02
CA ALA A 50 13.28 17.74 1.21
C ALA A 50 13.33 18.90 2.21
N LYS A 51 13.65 20.12 1.75
CA LYS A 51 13.64 21.32 2.62
C LYS A 51 12.22 21.65 3.11
N TYR A 52 11.24 21.59 2.22
CA TYR A 52 9.84 21.86 2.55
C TYR A 52 9.32 20.92 3.64
N LEU A 53 9.49 19.60 3.49
CA LEU A 53 9.04 18.66 4.52
C LEU A 53 9.84 18.76 5.81
N HIS A 54 11.15 19.02 5.73
CA HIS A 54 11.95 19.30 6.92
C HIS A 54 11.37 20.48 7.71
N ASP A 55 11.04 21.58 7.02
CA ASP A 55 10.54 22.79 7.66
C ASP A 55 9.12 22.60 8.21
N GLU A 56 8.25 21.90 7.49
CA GLU A 56 6.92 21.53 7.98
C GLU A 56 6.99 20.65 9.22
N ILE A 57 7.76 19.56 9.19
CA ILE A 57 7.92 18.66 10.35
C ILE A 57 8.56 19.40 11.53
N LYS A 58 9.53 20.29 11.28
CA LYS A 58 10.10 21.11 12.36
C LYS A 58 9.06 22.05 12.97
N ARG A 59 8.14 22.58 12.16
CA ARG A 59 7.10 23.52 12.59
C ARG A 59 6.00 22.86 13.41
N VAL A 60 5.52 21.68 13.01
CA VAL A 60 4.33 21.03 13.63
C VAL A 60 4.60 19.66 14.25
N GLY A 61 5.72 19.05 13.87
CA GLY A 61 6.08 17.67 14.21
C GLY A 61 6.62 17.46 15.61
N LYS A 62 7.20 18.49 16.23
CA LYS A 62 7.90 18.42 17.53
C LYS A 62 8.91 17.26 17.59
N PHE A 63 9.71 17.14 16.52
CA PHE A 63 10.78 16.16 16.46
C PHE A 63 11.94 16.58 17.37
N ASP A 64 12.44 15.65 18.18
CA ASP A 64 13.63 15.85 19.01
C ASP A 64 14.87 16.08 18.16
N GLU A 65 14.97 15.33 17.06
CA GLU A 65 16.04 15.46 16.08
C GLU A 65 15.47 15.23 14.68
N ILE A 66 15.74 16.15 13.77
CA ILE A 66 15.46 15.98 12.34
C ILE A 66 16.68 16.41 11.54
N LYS A 67 17.19 15.52 10.70
CA LYS A 67 18.36 15.75 9.87
C LYS A 67 17.96 15.73 8.39
N ILE A 68 18.61 16.60 7.62
CA ILE A 68 18.43 16.68 6.17
C ILE A 68 19.78 16.50 5.46
N VAL A 69 19.78 15.73 4.36
CA VAL A 69 20.94 15.45 3.50
C VAL A 69 20.54 15.77 2.06
N LEU A 70 21.32 16.61 1.38
CA LEU A 70 20.92 17.20 0.09
C LEU A 70 21.97 17.03 -1.01
N GLY A 71 21.47 16.99 -2.25
CA GLY A 71 22.27 17.06 -3.48
C GLY A 71 23.38 16.02 -3.50
N LYS A 72 24.63 16.49 -3.64
CA LYS A 72 25.82 15.64 -3.78
C LYS A 72 26.08 14.71 -2.59
N ASP A 73 25.54 15.04 -1.43
CA ASP A 73 25.76 14.26 -0.20
C ASP A 73 24.79 13.08 -0.10
N VAL A 74 23.79 12.97 -0.98
CA VAL A 74 22.85 11.83 -1.06
C VAL A 74 23.53 10.64 -1.77
N THR A 75 24.64 10.17 -1.22
CA THR A 75 25.36 8.97 -1.67
C THR A 75 24.91 7.74 -0.88
N LYS A 76 25.12 6.54 -1.41
CA LYS A 76 24.80 5.29 -0.70
C LYS A 76 25.47 5.22 0.68
N ASP A 77 26.75 5.55 0.74
CA ASP A 77 27.54 5.52 1.97
C ASP A 77 27.00 6.51 3.01
N ASN A 78 26.62 7.71 2.59
CA ASN A 78 26.02 8.70 3.48
C ASN A 78 24.62 8.26 3.94
N ILE A 79 23.77 7.74 3.04
CA ILE A 79 22.46 7.20 3.43
C ILE A 79 22.62 6.12 4.50
N GLN A 80 23.51 5.15 4.27
CA GLN A 80 23.79 4.08 5.22
C GLN A 80 24.29 4.64 6.56
N LYS A 81 25.27 5.55 6.52
CA LYS A 81 25.86 6.18 7.70
C LYS A 81 24.80 6.89 8.54
N GLU A 82 23.94 7.68 7.91
CA GLU A 82 22.94 8.47 8.60
C GLU A 82 21.79 7.61 9.16
N ILE A 83 21.36 6.57 8.45
CA ILE A 83 20.40 5.59 8.98
C ILE A 83 20.99 4.86 10.18
N LYS A 84 22.25 4.40 10.11
CA LYS A 84 22.94 3.76 11.25
C LYS A 84 23.09 4.69 12.44
N ALA A 85 23.41 5.97 12.20
CA ALA A 85 23.51 6.97 13.25
C ALA A 85 22.16 7.18 13.94
N LEU A 86 21.06 7.29 13.19
CA LEU A 86 19.71 7.39 13.74
C LEU A 86 19.33 6.12 14.50
N ALA A 87 19.57 4.94 13.95
CA ALA A 87 19.30 3.65 14.57
C ALA A 87 20.02 3.47 15.92
N SER A 88 21.21 4.04 16.09
CA SER A 88 21.96 4.01 17.35
C SER A 88 21.33 4.87 18.46
N LYS A 89 20.45 5.81 18.11
CA LYS A 89 19.79 6.75 19.03
C LYS A 89 18.35 6.35 19.34
N ALA A 90 17.61 5.90 18.34
CA ALA A 90 16.19 5.59 18.44
C ALA A 90 15.95 4.27 19.21
N LYS A 91 15.05 4.33 20.19
CA LYS A 91 14.59 3.19 20.99
C LYS A 91 13.35 2.54 20.35
N ALA A 92 12.93 1.40 20.89
CA ALA A 92 11.82 0.60 20.35
C ALA A 92 10.45 1.30 20.41
N ASP A 93 10.27 2.29 21.30
CA ASP A 93 9.02 3.02 21.47
C ASP A 93 8.97 4.35 20.73
N ASP A 94 10.12 4.87 20.28
CA ASP A 94 10.28 6.15 19.58
C ASP A 94 9.64 6.15 18.19
N THR A 95 9.23 7.31 17.68
CA THR A 95 8.82 7.44 16.28
C THR A 95 10.02 7.73 15.38
N VAL A 96 10.09 7.07 14.23
CA VAL A 96 11.09 7.36 13.20
C VAL A 96 10.40 7.72 11.89
N PHE A 97 10.72 8.89 11.36
CA PHE A 97 10.27 9.36 10.05
C PHE A 97 11.47 9.43 9.09
N LEU A 98 11.35 8.73 7.98
CA LEU A 98 12.33 8.77 6.89
C LEU A 98 11.66 9.32 5.64
N TYR A 99 12.37 10.14 4.87
CA TYR A 99 11.87 10.66 3.60
C TYR A 99 12.96 10.72 2.54
N PHE A 100 12.62 10.36 1.31
CA PHE A 100 13.51 10.43 0.16
C PHE A 100 12.80 11.09 -1.03
N SER A 101 13.46 12.07 -1.64
CA SER A 101 13.03 12.76 -2.86
C SER A 101 14.11 12.62 -3.93
N GLY A 102 13.77 11.97 -5.04
CA GLY A 102 14.74 11.71 -6.10
C GLY A 102 14.23 10.69 -7.11
N HIS A 103 15.16 10.03 -7.78
CA HIS A 103 14.88 9.00 -8.76
C HIS A 103 14.75 7.60 -8.14
N GLY A 104 13.77 6.84 -8.63
CA GLY A 104 13.70 5.39 -8.47
C GLY A 104 13.97 4.68 -9.80
N ALA A 105 14.42 3.44 -9.72
CA ALA A 105 14.70 2.60 -10.88
C ALA A 105 14.47 1.12 -10.59
N PHE A 106 14.58 0.33 -11.66
CA PHE A 106 14.64 -1.12 -11.58
C PHE A 106 15.95 -1.66 -12.15
N GLN A 107 16.38 -2.78 -11.62
CA GLN A 107 17.41 -3.62 -12.20
C GLN A 107 16.90 -5.05 -12.28
N ARG A 108 17.24 -5.77 -13.35
CA ARG A 108 16.97 -7.22 -13.40
C ARG A 108 17.75 -7.93 -12.31
N ASP A 109 17.06 -8.81 -11.60
CA ASP A 109 17.65 -9.65 -10.56
C ASP A 109 16.86 -10.96 -10.50
N GLU A 110 17.47 -12.06 -10.97
CA GLU A 110 16.85 -13.39 -10.96
C GLU A 110 16.58 -13.91 -9.54
N LYS A 111 17.21 -13.31 -8.52
CA LYS A 111 16.96 -13.65 -7.12
C LYS A 111 15.75 -12.91 -6.55
N ALA A 112 15.28 -11.85 -7.21
CA ALA A 112 14.09 -11.13 -6.78
C ALA A 112 12.83 -11.91 -7.16
N LYS A 113 11.80 -11.84 -6.31
CA LYS A 113 10.56 -12.64 -6.42
C LYS A 113 9.83 -12.49 -7.76
N ASN A 114 9.91 -11.32 -8.37
CA ASN A 114 9.31 -11.01 -9.68
C ASN A 114 10.40 -10.75 -10.76
N GLY A 115 11.63 -11.18 -10.52
CA GLY A 115 12.80 -10.99 -11.39
C GLY A 115 13.35 -9.57 -11.43
N MET A 116 12.84 -8.67 -10.59
CA MET A 116 13.15 -7.23 -10.61
C MET A 116 13.51 -6.70 -9.22
N ARG A 117 14.62 -5.97 -9.17
CA ARG A 117 15.13 -5.29 -7.98
C ARG A 117 14.78 -3.81 -8.02
N ASN A 118 14.20 -3.25 -6.97
CA ASN A 118 13.99 -1.81 -6.87
C ASN A 118 15.26 -1.12 -6.40
N LEU A 119 15.55 0.05 -6.97
CA LEU A 119 16.71 0.87 -6.62
C LEU A 119 16.30 2.31 -6.32
N ILE A 120 16.78 2.83 -5.21
CA ILE A 120 16.90 4.26 -4.96
C ILE A 120 18.16 4.78 -5.65
N ILE A 121 18.00 5.78 -6.52
CA ILE A 121 19.13 6.35 -7.25
C ILE A 121 19.81 7.41 -6.37
N CYS A 122 21.00 7.07 -5.87
CA CYS A 122 21.90 7.99 -5.18
C CYS A 122 22.52 9.01 -6.13
N TYR A 123 23.09 10.11 -5.61
CA TYR A 123 23.72 11.17 -6.41
C TYR A 123 24.89 10.67 -7.28
N ASP A 124 25.63 9.69 -6.76
CA ASP A 124 26.67 8.96 -7.50
C ASP A 124 26.42 7.45 -7.37
N ARG A 125 27.19 6.65 -8.10
CA ARG A 125 27.19 5.19 -8.00
C ARG A 125 28.09 4.71 -6.85
N PRO A 126 27.77 3.57 -6.22
CA PRO A 126 26.64 2.69 -6.50
C PRO A 126 25.29 3.24 -5.98
N HIS A 127 24.20 2.75 -6.57
CA HIS A 127 22.82 3.00 -6.10
C HIS A 127 22.45 2.06 -4.95
N LEU A 128 21.33 2.35 -4.28
CA LEU A 128 20.86 1.59 -3.11
C LEU A 128 19.67 0.70 -3.49
N SER A 129 19.79 -0.61 -3.28
CA SER A 129 18.68 -1.54 -3.50
C SER A 129 17.69 -1.58 -2.34
N ASP A 130 16.48 -2.07 -2.60
CA ASP A 130 15.48 -2.34 -1.56
C ASP A 130 15.97 -3.35 -0.50
N ASP A 131 16.69 -4.42 -0.88
CA ASP A 131 17.31 -5.36 0.07
C ASP A 131 18.32 -4.66 0.98
N GLU A 132 19.25 -3.90 0.41
CA GLU A 132 20.25 -3.17 1.20
C GLU A 132 19.62 -2.12 2.10
N LEU A 133 18.56 -1.46 1.61
CA LEU A 133 17.80 -0.54 2.44
C LEU A 133 17.10 -1.29 3.58
N ASN A 134 16.54 -2.47 3.31
CA ASN A 134 15.92 -3.31 4.33
C ASN A 134 16.90 -3.69 5.43
N ASP A 135 18.11 -4.10 5.06
CA ASP A 135 19.21 -4.38 6.00
C ASP A 135 19.54 -3.16 6.87
N TYR A 136 19.50 -1.94 6.29
CA TYR A 136 19.77 -0.72 7.05
C TYR A 136 18.62 -0.40 8.02
N LEU A 137 17.38 -0.59 7.59
CA LEU A 137 16.19 -0.34 8.38
C LEU A 137 16.03 -1.37 9.53
N GLU A 138 16.53 -2.59 9.39
CA GLU A 138 16.56 -3.60 10.48
C GLU A 138 17.31 -3.11 11.74
N GLY A 139 18.25 -2.17 11.55
CA GLY A 139 18.92 -1.48 12.64
C GLY A 139 17.98 -0.65 13.51
N ILE A 140 16.91 -0.09 12.93
CA ILE A 140 15.92 0.74 13.63
C ILE A 140 14.94 -0.19 14.36
N LYS A 141 15.08 -0.27 15.68
CA LYS A 141 14.29 -1.19 16.52
C LYS A 141 12.84 -0.77 16.73
N SER A 142 12.51 0.48 16.43
CA SER A 142 11.13 0.95 16.52
C SER A 142 10.26 0.39 15.39
N PRO A 143 9.12 -0.25 15.70
CA PRO A 143 8.09 -0.56 14.71
C PRO A 143 7.33 0.69 14.28
N LYS A 144 7.39 1.81 15.02
CA LYS A 144 6.81 3.11 14.63
C LYS A 144 7.71 3.86 13.66
N THR A 145 8.16 3.15 12.62
CA THR A 145 9.00 3.70 11.56
C THR A 145 8.17 3.81 10.29
N VAL A 146 8.15 5.01 9.70
CA VAL A 146 7.57 5.23 8.36
C VAL A 146 8.63 5.78 7.42
N PHE A 147 8.72 5.21 6.22
CA PHE A 147 9.53 5.74 5.13
C PHE A 147 8.62 6.23 4.00
N VAL A 148 8.67 7.53 3.74
CA VAL A 148 8.00 8.18 2.63
C VAL A 148 8.95 8.32 1.42
N PHE A 149 8.59 7.69 0.30
CA PHE A 149 9.28 7.80 -0.97
C PHE A 149 8.53 8.73 -1.92
N ASP A 150 9.11 9.89 -2.23
CA ASP A 150 8.72 10.67 -3.40
C ASP A 150 9.67 10.36 -4.57
N CYS A 151 9.54 9.17 -5.13
CA CYS A 151 10.26 8.69 -6.31
C CYS A 151 9.42 7.68 -7.09
N CYS A 152 9.68 7.49 -8.40
CA CYS A 152 8.95 6.49 -9.19
C CYS A 152 9.71 5.17 -9.26
N PHE A 153 9.03 4.08 -8.93
CA PHE A 153 9.45 2.72 -9.28
C PHE A 153 8.54 2.17 -10.39
N SER A 154 8.17 2.97 -11.38
CA SER A 154 7.32 2.53 -12.50
C SER A 154 8.07 2.43 -13.82
N GLY A 155 9.39 2.68 -13.79
CA GLY A 155 10.20 2.64 -15.00
C GLY A 155 9.72 3.63 -16.08
N GLY A 156 9.13 4.76 -15.70
CA GLY A 156 8.67 5.79 -16.65
C GLY A 156 9.69 6.91 -16.84
N ILE A 157 10.14 7.12 -18.08
CA ILE A 157 10.97 8.28 -18.47
C ILE A 157 10.05 9.44 -18.86
N ALA A 158 10.45 10.65 -18.48
CA ALA A 158 9.77 11.91 -18.77
C ALA A 158 9.27 12.02 -20.24
N LYS A 159 7.97 12.24 -20.41
CA LYS A 159 7.41 12.75 -21.68
C LYS A 159 7.79 14.23 -21.86
N LYS A 160 7.91 14.69 -23.11
CA LYS A 160 8.31 16.07 -23.45
C LYS A 160 7.47 17.10 -22.66
N GLY A 161 8.12 17.81 -21.73
CA GLY A 161 7.50 18.89 -20.93
C GLY A 161 7.07 18.52 -19.50
N LYS A 162 7.27 17.28 -19.03
CA LYS A 162 7.04 16.89 -17.62
C LYS A 162 8.30 16.26 -17.02
N ALA A 163 8.73 16.67 -15.83
CA ALA A 163 9.80 15.98 -15.10
C ALA A 163 9.18 14.83 -14.30
N THR A 164 9.48 13.58 -14.66
CA THR A 164 9.08 12.37 -13.91
C THR A 164 10.22 11.89 -13.02
N ARG A 165 9.88 11.23 -11.92
CA ARG A 165 10.86 10.73 -10.95
C ARG A 165 11.35 9.30 -11.21
N GLY A 166 11.15 8.77 -12.41
CA GLY A 166 11.77 7.52 -12.87
C GLY A 166 13.07 7.80 -13.64
N SER A 167 14.13 7.04 -13.41
CA SER A 167 15.42 7.27 -14.11
C SER A 167 15.64 6.40 -15.35
N ALA A 168 14.84 5.35 -15.56
CA ALA A 168 15.02 4.39 -16.65
C ALA A 168 13.69 3.71 -17.01
N ASN A 169 13.64 3.10 -18.21
CA ASN A 169 12.54 2.21 -18.60
C ASN A 169 12.57 0.90 -17.79
N VAL A 170 11.44 0.19 -17.72
CA VAL A 170 11.42 -1.19 -17.23
C VAL A 170 12.36 -2.04 -18.11
N PRO A 171 13.42 -2.67 -17.55
CA PRO A 171 14.36 -3.46 -18.34
C PRO A 171 13.69 -4.75 -18.84
N ILE A 172 13.78 -5.00 -20.14
CA ILE A 172 13.31 -6.22 -20.81
C ILE A 172 14.54 -7.01 -21.28
N PRO A 173 14.63 -8.33 -21.03
CA PRO A 173 15.77 -9.14 -21.49
C PRO A 173 15.96 -9.08 -23.00
N GLU A 174 17.22 -9.14 -23.46
CA GLU A 174 17.52 -9.32 -24.88
C GLU A 174 16.91 -10.64 -25.39
N GLY A 175 16.25 -10.59 -26.56
CA GLY A 175 15.52 -11.74 -27.12
C GLY A 175 14.14 -11.99 -26.51
N SER A 176 13.68 -11.15 -25.57
CA SER A 176 12.32 -11.18 -25.03
C SER A 176 11.42 -10.16 -25.74
N ASP A 177 10.19 -10.56 -26.04
CA ASP A 177 9.18 -9.69 -26.65
C ASP A 177 8.47 -8.80 -25.63
N GLY A 178 8.61 -9.13 -24.35
CA GLY A 178 8.10 -8.37 -23.22
C GLY A 178 8.53 -8.97 -21.89
N THR A 179 8.07 -8.37 -20.80
CA THR A 179 8.26 -8.89 -19.45
C THR A 179 6.96 -8.78 -18.67
N VAL A 180 6.76 -9.68 -17.72
CA VAL A 180 5.62 -9.68 -16.82
C VAL A 180 6.10 -9.41 -15.40
N LYS A 181 5.43 -8.49 -14.70
CA LYS A 181 5.66 -8.18 -13.28
C LYS A 181 4.44 -8.66 -12.50
N GLN A 182 4.59 -9.73 -11.72
CA GLN A 182 3.59 -10.17 -10.77
C GLN A 182 3.77 -9.46 -9.43
N ASP A 183 2.65 -9.02 -8.83
CA ASP A 183 2.54 -8.49 -7.46
C ASP A 183 3.69 -7.52 -7.11
N SER A 184 3.87 -6.47 -7.92
CA SER A 184 5.06 -5.61 -7.87
C SER A 184 5.26 -4.82 -6.57
N GLN A 185 4.28 -4.87 -5.67
CA GLN A 185 4.19 -4.06 -4.46
C GLN A 185 4.82 -4.72 -3.22
N ASP A 186 5.80 -5.60 -3.40
CA ASP A 186 6.42 -6.39 -2.32
C ASP A 186 7.60 -5.67 -1.64
N PHE A 187 7.38 -4.43 -1.21
CA PHE A 187 8.30 -3.72 -0.30
C PHE A 187 8.07 -4.22 1.13
N PHE A 188 8.60 -5.40 1.45
CA PHE A 188 8.55 -5.91 2.83
C PHE A 188 9.76 -5.41 3.62
N PHE A 189 9.56 -4.36 4.43
CA PHE A 189 10.59 -3.77 5.27
C PHE A 189 10.41 -4.10 6.76
N GLN A 190 10.31 -5.39 7.12
CA GLN A 190 10.22 -5.85 8.52
C GLN A 190 9.10 -5.15 9.30
N ASP A 191 7.88 -5.17 8.76
CA ASP A 191 6.67 -4.53 9.32
C ASP A 191 6.70 -2.99 9.43
N LYS A 192 7.71 -2.32 8.88
CA LYS A 192 7.74 -0.85 8.80
C LYS A 192 6.76 -0.33 7.76
N ALA A 193 6.22 0.85 8.03
CA ALA A 193 5.29 1.51 7.11
C ALA A 193 6.04 2.16 5.95
N ILE A 194 5.51 2.02 4.75
CA ILE A 194 6.01 2.68 3.55
C ILE A 194 4.90 3.49 2.91
N ILE A 195 5.19 4.73 2.53
CA ILE A 195 4.31 5.56 1.72
C ILE A 195 5.03 5.90 0.43
N SER A 196 4.44 5.59 -0.72
CA SER A 196 4.97 5.97 -2.04
C SER A 196 4.13 7.08 -2.66
N SER A 197 4.76 7.96 -3.45
CA SER A 197 4.09 9.08 -4.09
C SER A 197 3.23 8.71 -5.30
N ALA A 198 3.35 7.48 -5.81
CA ALA A 198 2.62 6.96 -6.95
C ALA A 198 2.44 5.44 -6.86
N ASP A 199 1.52 4.91 -7.66
CA ASP A 199 1.33 3.47 -7.88
C ASP A 199 2.48 2.87 -8.69
N ASP A 200 2.66 1.56 -8.63
CA ASP A 200 3.80 0.83 -9.22
C ASP A 200 3.87 0.95 -10.74
N ASN A 201 2.75 1.28 -11.39
CA ASN A 201 2.65 1.52 -12.83
C ASN A 201 2.36 2.97 -13.19
N GLN A 202 2.55 3.90 -12.26
CA GLN A 202 2.34 5.34 -12.43
C GLN A 202 3.61 6.13 -12.14
N THR A 203 3.76 7.30 -12.75
CA THR A 203 4.88 8.19 -12.48
C THR A 203 4.48 9.33 -11.54
N ALA A 204 5.35 9.66 -10.60
CA ALA A 204 5.34 10.89 -9.83
C ALA A 204 5.94 12.06 -10.60
N ILE A 205 5.30 13.23 -10.51
CA ILE A 205 5.69 14.45 -11.25
C ILE A 205 6.06 15.63 -10.34
N GLU A 206 6.93 16.50 -10.86
CA GLU A 206 7.25 17.81 -10.29
C GLU A 206 6.53 18.94 -11.03
N VAL A 207 6.05 19.95 -10.29
CA VAL A 207 5.37 21.12 -10.88
C VAL A 207 6.00 22.41 -10.36
N GLY A 208 6.49 23.25 -11.28
CA GLY A 208 7.05 24.57 -10.98
C GLY A 208 5.99 25.63 -10.62
N GLY A 209 6.40 26.90 -10.54
CA GLY A 209 5.49 28.03 -10.32
C GLY A 209 5.06 28.16 -8.85
N THR A 210 3.76 28.25 -8.57
CA THR A 210 3.25 28.43 -7.19
C THR A 210 3.30 27.16 -6.35
N ILE A 211 3.34 25.98 -6.99
CA ILE A 211 3.53 24.70 -6.29
C ILE A 211 5.02 24.49 -6.01
N ASN A 212 5.88 24.60 -7.03
CA ASN A 212 7.34 24.47 -6.95
C ASN A 212 7.86 23.23 -6.18
N HIS A 213 7.15 22.12 -6.29
CA HIS A 213 7.37 20.89 -5.52
C HIS A 213 6.92 19.65 -6.31
N GLY A 214 7.33 18.47 -5.85
CA GLY A 214 6.64 17.21 -6.18
C GLY A 214 5.19 17.30 -5.71
N ILE A 215 4.22 16.94 -6.56
CA ILE A 215 2.80 17.17 -6.23
C ILE A 215 2.34 16.39 -5.00
N PHE A 216 2.92 15.20 -4.78
CA PHE A 216 2.67 14.43 -3.55
C PHE A 216 3.29 15.11 -2.34
N THR A 217 4.59 15.44 -2.38
CA THR A 217 5.28 16.12 -1.28
C THR A 217 4.57 17.42 -0.86
N TYR A 218 4.14 18.23 -1.82
CA TYR A 218 3.37 19.44 -1.54
C TYR A 218 2.11 19.16 -0.72
N ASN A 219 1.32 18.17 -1.12
CA ASN A 219 0.08 17.83 -0.42
C ASN A 219 0.33 17.11 0.91
N PHE A 220 1.35 16.25 0.99
CA PHE A 220 1.75 15.56 2.21
C PHE A 220 2.23 16.55 3.28
N GLY A 221 3.08 17.52 2.92
CA GLY A 221 3.52 18.56 3.84
C GLY A 221 2.38 19.42 4.37
N LYS A 222 1.40 19.79 3.53
CA LYS A 222 0.17 20.46 3.97
C LYS A 222 -0.64 19.59 4.94
N ALA A 223 -0.76 18.30 4.64
CA ALA A 223 -1.50 17.35 5.47
C ALA A 223 -0.90 17.20 6.87
N LEU A 224 0.41 17.45 7.08
CA LEU A 224 1.02 17.49 8.41
C LEU A 224 0.43 18.58 9.33
N SER A 225 -0.34 19.54 8.79
CA SER A 225 -0.98 20.60 9.57
C SER A 225 -2.50 20.61 9.50
N SER A 226 -3.08 20.09 8.42
CA SER A 226 -4.53 20.08 8.20
C SER A 226 -5.14 18.69 8.26
N GLY A 227 -4.32 17.66 8.44
CA GLY A 227 -4.72 16.25 8.34
C GLY A 227 -5.25 15.64 9.62
N ASP A 228 -5.48 16.40 10.70
CA ASP A 228 -6.09 15.88 11.93
C ASP A 228 -7.58 15.57 11.66
N LEU A 229 -7.85 14.33 11.25
CA LEU A 229 -9.15 13.92 10.74
C LEU A 229 -10.13 13.63 11.88
N ASN A 230 -9.62 13.06 12.98
CA ASN A 230 -10.41 12.72 14.16
C ASN A 230 -10.48 13.87 15.20
N GLN A 231 -9.73 14.97 15.01
CA GLN A 231 -9.65 16.14 15.88
C GLN A 231 -9.03 15.88 17.27
N ASP A 232 -8.11 14.92 17.35
CA ASP A 232 -7.44 14.57 18.60
C ASP A 232 -6.19 15.44 18.90
N ASN A 233 -5.85 16.39 18.03
CA ASN A 233 -4.69 17.29 18.06
C ASN A 233 -3.34 16.60 17.75
N VAL A 234 -3.38 15.38 17.23
CA VAL A 234 -2.24 14.65 16.68
C VAL A 234 -2.53 14.40 15.20
N ILE A 235 -1.48 14.22 14.40
CA ILE A 235 -1.61 13.75 13.03
C ILE A 235 -0.78 12.49 12.89
N THR A 236 -1.43 11.38 12.54
CA THR A 236 -0.76 10.12 12.26
C THR A 236 -0.27 10.04 10.82
N ALA A 237 0.61 9.07 10.54
CA ALA A 237 1.05 8.78 9.18
C ALA A 237 -0.12 8.38 8.26
N LEU A 238 -1.12 7.66 8.78
CA LEU A 238 -2.32 7.29 8.02
C LEU A 238 -3.18 8.52 7.71
N GLU A 239 -3.41 9.38 8.68
CA GLU A 239 -4.14 10.63 8.48
C GLU A 239 -3.47 11.54 7.45
N ALA A 240 -2.15 11.78 7.59
CA ALA A 240 -1.38 12.56 6.63
C ALA A 240 -1.42 11.93 5.23
N PHE A 241 -1.33 10.61 5.12
CA PHE A 241 -1.43 9.88 3.87
C PHE A 241 -2.80 10.07 3.21
N PHE A 242 -3.90 9.75 3.90
CA PHE A 242 -5.22 9.82 3.30
C PHE A 242 -5.64 11.26 2.96
N ALA A 243 -5.31 12.23 3.82
CA ALA A 243 -5.58 13.64 3.55
C ALA A 243 -4.80 14.15 2.31
N SER A 244 -3.57 13.67 2.10
CA SER A 244 -2.76 14.06 0.94
C SER A 244 -3.08 13.27 -0.33
N LYS A 245 -3.55 12.03 -0.22
CA LYS A 245 -3.86 11.14 -1.36
C LYS A 245 -4.89 11.75 -2.29
N ASP A 246 -6.04 12.17 -1.77
CA ASP A 246 -7.13 12.72 -2.58
C ASP A 246 -6.72 14.01 -3.30
N GLU A 247 -6.02 14.90 -2.59
CA GLU A 247 -5.53 16.15 -3.16
C GLU A 247 -4.46 15.90 -4.23
N THR A 248 -3.60 14.89 -4.04
CA THR A 248 -2.61 14.48 -5.04
C THR A 248 -3.27 13.93 -6.29
N VAL A 249 -4.26 13.03 -6.15
CA VAL A 249 -5.02 12.47 -7.28
C VAL A 249 -5.75 13.58 -8.05
N ASN A 250 -6.39 14.50 -7.34
CA ASN A 250 -7.11 15.62 -7.96
C ASN A 250 -6.16 16.61 -8.64
N MET A 251 -4.97 16.83 -8.07
CA MET A 251 -3.95 17.68 -8.65
C MET A 251 -3.34 17.04 -9.91
N ALA A 252 -2.99 15.75 -9.87
CA ALA A 252 -2.46 15.01 -11.01
C ALA A 252 -3.40 15.10 -12.22
N LYS A 253 -4.71 14.92 -12.02
CA LYS A 253 -5.73 15.06 -13.07
C LYS A 253 -5.73 16.44 -13.74
N LYS A 254 -5.48 17.52 -12.99
CA LYS A 254 -5.37 18.89 -13.55
C LYS A 254 -4.17 19.04 -14.49
N TYR A 255 -3.16 18.19 -14.36
CA TYR A 255 -1.99 18.13 -15.22
C TYR A 255 -2.07 17.02 -16.27
N ASP A 256 -3.26 16.47 -16.55
CA ASP A 256 -3.48 15.32 -17.45
C ASP A 256 -2.51 14.18 -17.12
N HIS A 257 -2.51 13.80 -15.84
CA HIS A 257 -1.60 12.81 -15.28
C HIS A 257 -2.33 11.87 -14.32
N GLU A 258 -1.90 10.61 -14.27
CA GLU A 258 -2.39 9.63 -13.32
C GLU A 258 -1.31 9.38 -12.26
N GLN A 259 -1.63 9.70 -11.00
CA GLN A 259 -0.74 9.50 -9.87
C GLN A 259 -1.58 9.31 -8.61
N VAL A 260 -1.48 8.11 -8.02
CA VAL A 260 -2.21 7.67 -6.85
C VAL A 260 -1.18 7.21 -5.82
N PRO A 261 -0.96 7.97 -4.73
CA PRO A 261 -0.09 7.54 -3.64
C PRO A 261 -0.54 6.19 -3.03
N GLN A 262 0.43 5.36 -2.67
CA GLN A 262 0.21 4.06 -2.03
C GLN A 262 0.79 4.03 -0.62
N ILE A 263 0.28 3.10 0.19
CA ILE A 263 0.79 2.82 1.53
C ILE A 263 0.81 1.32 1.77
N SER A 264 1.87 0.83 2.41
CA SER A 264 2.02 -0.56 2.84
C SER A 264 2.64 -0.65 4.23
N GLY A 265 2.61 -1.84 4.82
CA GLY A 265 3.02 -2.07 6.21
C GLY A 265 2.03 -1.47 7.23
N ASN A 266 2.41 -1.48 8.51
CA ASN A 266 1.57 -0.96 9.58
C ASN A 266 1.94 0.49 9.94
N ALA A 267 1.23 1.45 9.33
CA ALA A 267 1.40 2.88 9.62
C ALA A 267 0.55 3.40 10.80
N SER A 268 -0.22 2.51 11.44
CA SER A 268 -1.12 2.86 12.53
C SER A 268 -0.34 3.39 13.72
N GLY A 269 -0.82 4.45 14.36
CA GLY A 269 -0.24 5.01 15.58
C GLY A 269 1.14 5.67 15.41
N ILE A 270 1.61 5.87 14.17
CA ILE A 270 2.87 6.59 13.90
C ILE A 270 2.58 8.09 13.88
N PHE A 271 2.96 8.80 14.95
CA PHE A 271 2.69 10.24 15.08
C PHE A 271 3.69 11.12 14.32
N LEU A 272 3.19 11.95 13.41
CA LEU A 272 3.98 12.86 12.59
C LEU A 272 3.83 14.33 13.00
N ALA A 273 2.71 14.72 13.61
CA ALA A 273 2.52 16.08 14.12
C ALA A 273 1.67 16.15 15.39
N GLY A 274 1.76 17.28 16.08
CA GLY A 274 0.96 17.57 17.28
C GLY A 274 1.44 16.87 18.55
N GLU A 275 0.69 17.07 19.63
CA GLU A 275 0.92 16.44 20.95
C GLU A 275 -0.33 15.74 21.43
N LYS A 276 -0.15 14.49 21.81
CA LYS A 276 -1.20 13.74 22.50
C LYS A 276 -1.42 14.41 23.86
N LYS A 277 -2.66 14.83 24.15
CA LYS A 277 -3.01 15.18 25.53
C LYS A 277 -2.81 13.94 26.42
N PRO A 278 -2.31 14.07 27.66
CA PRO A 278 -2.19 12.92 28.56
C PRO A 278 -3.54 12.21 28.68
N GLU A 279 -3.62 10.96 28.24
CA GLU A 279 -4.81 10.14 28.47
C GLU A 279 -4.88 9.76 29.95
N PRO A 280 -6.07 9.78 30.58
CA PRO A 280 -6.27 9.11 31.85
C PRO A 280 -5.83 7.64 31.72
N PRO A 281 -5.19 7.06 32.75
CA PRO A 281 -4.78 5.66 32.69
C PRO A 281 -5.98 4.77 32.32
N LYS A 282 -5.80 3.87 31.34
CA LYS A 282 -6.82 2.89 30.95
C LYS A 282 -7.30 2.17 32.22
N PRO A 283 -8.62 2.02 32.45
CA PRO A 283 -9.14 1.22 33.54
C PRO A 283 -8.51 -0.18 33.47
N ILE A 284 -7.91 -0.63 34.56
CA ILE A 284 -7.41 -2.00 34.66
C ILE A 284 -8.63 -2.91 34.53
N GLU A 285 -8.74 -3.65 33.43
CA GLU A 285 -9.77 -4.67 33.30
C GLU A 285 -9.61 -5.68 34.45
N PRO A 286 -10.69 -6.02 35.18
CA PRO A 286 -10.59 -6.99 36.24
C PRO A 286 -10.11 -8.33 35.66
N VAL A 287 -8.97 -8.78 36.14
CA VAL A 287 -8.42 -10.10 35.84
C VAL A 287 -9.53 -11.13 36.08
N LYS A 288 -10.00 -11.79 35.01
CA LYS A 288 -10.95 -12.90 35.14
C LYS A 288 -10.34 -13.92 36.12
N PRO A 289 -11.10 -14.40 37.13
CA PRO A 289 -10.60 -15.42 38.03
C PRO A 289 -10.11 -16.64 37.25
N PRO A 290 -8.99 -17.26 37.63
CA PRO A 290 -8.51 -18.46 36.96
C PRO A 290 -9.60 -19.53 37.02
N VAL A 291 -9.95 -20.07 35.86
CA VAL A 291 -10.84 -21.22 35.75
C VAL A 291 -10.08 -22.41 36.36
N ASN A 292 -10.65 -23.03 37.39
CA ASN A 292 -10.09 -24.23 38.01
C ASN A 292 -9.86 -25.31 36.93
N PRO A 293 -8.63 -25.84 36.76
CA PRO A 293 -8.40 -26.92 35.82
C PRO A 293 -8.99 -28.23 36.37
N THR A 294 -9.78 -28.90 35.53
CA THR A 294 -10.11 -30.32 35.68
C THR A 294 -8.81 -31.13 35.63
N PRO A 295 -8.56 -32.11 36.52
CA PRO A 295 -7.30 -32.83 36.55
C PRO A 295 -7.14 -33.71 35.30
N VAL A 296 -6.11 -33.43 34.50
CA VAL A 296 -5.63 -34.30 33.41
C VAL A 296 -4.32 -34.95 33.89
N PRO A 297 -4.04 -36.23 33.58
CA PRO A 297 -2.84 -36.93 34.04
C PRO A 297 -1.55 -36.27 33.54
N ASP A 298 -0.55 -36.33 34.41
CA ASP A 298 0.76 -35.68 34.36
C ASP A 298 1.53 -35.97 33.05
N VAL A 299 1.62 -34.97 32.18
CA VAL A 299 2.64 -34.85 31.15
C VAL A 299 3.29 -33.49 31.38
N GLN A 300 4.56 -33.46 31.78
CA GLN A 300 5.31 -32.22 31.99
C GLN A 300 5.22 -31.35 30.72
N PRO A 301 4.63 -30.15 30.77
CA PRO A 301 4.68 -29.23 29.66
C PRO A 301 6.10 -28.68 29.53
N PRO A 302 6.62 -28.45 28.31
CA PRO A 302 7.81 -27.62 28.15
C PRO A 302 7.54 -26.25 28.78
N LYS A 303 8.53 -25.74 29.51
CA LYS A 303 8.50 -24.41 30.13
C LYS A 303 8.09 -23.38 29.06
N PRO A 304 6.96 -22.65 29.22
CA PRO A 304 6.63 -21.60 28.28
C PRO A 304 7.71 -20.54 28.36
N GLU A 305 8.38 -20.29 27.23
CA GLU A 305 9.13 -19.04 27.06
C GLU A 305 8.14 -17.89 27.28
N PRO A 306 8.52 -16.82 27.98
CA PRO A 306 7.66 -15.66 28.07
C PRO A 306 7.47 -15.09 26.66
N GLU A 307 6.31 -15.36 26.06
CA GLU A 307 5.84 -14.64 24.88
C GLU A 307 5.70 -13.19 25.32
N THR A 308 6.72 -12.37 25.06
CA THR A 308 6.56 -10.92 25.07
C THR A 308 5.41 -10.60 24.12
N PRO A 309 4.32 -9.97 24.58
CA PRO A 309 3.23 -9.61 23.69
C PRO A 309 3.80 -8.76 22.56
N VAL A 310 3.55 -9.16 21.31
CA VAL A 310 3.93 -8.37 20.14
C VAL A 310 3.17 -7.06 20.27
N VAL A 311 3.88 -5.98 20.60
CA VAL A 311 3.28 -4.64 20.66
C VAL A 311 3.00 -4.21 19.22
N THR A 312 1.80 -4.47 18.75
CA THR A 312 1.33 -3.98 17.45
C THR A 312 0.96 -2.51 17.58
N ASN A 313 1.48 -1.65 16.72
CA ASN A 313 1.07 -0.25 16.71
C ASN A 313 -0.42 -0.16 16.38
N GLU A 314 -1.17 0.59 17.19
CA GLU A 314 -2.61 0.81 17.02
C GLU A 314 -2.88 2.30 16.71
N GLU A 315 -3.82 2.53 15.80
CA GLU A 315 -4.27 3.89 15.47
C GLU A 315 -5.07 4.47 16.65
N PRO A 316 -4.95 5.77 16.95
CA PRO A 316 -5.80 6.42 17.94
C PRO A 316 -7.28 6.15 17.61
N PRO A 317 -8.09 5.76 18.60
CA PRO A 317 -9.50 5.50 18.36
C PRO A 317 -10.18 6.78 17.88
N VAL A 318 -11.00 6.66 16.85
CA VAL A 318 -11.77 7.80 16.35
C VAL A 318 -12.71 8.28 17.44
N VAL A 319 -12.47 9.50 17.93
CA VAL A 319 -13.30 10.12 18.96
C VAL A 319 -14.64 10.55 18.37
N PRO A 320 -15.74 10.50 19.14
CA PRO A 320 -17.03 10.99 18.66
C PRO A 320 -16.93 12.47 18.25
N THR A 321 -17.03 12.72 16.94
CA THR A 321 -17.01 14.06 16.36
C THR A 321 -18.28 14.33 15.54
N ASN A 322 -18.61 15.61 15.38
CA ASN A 322 -19.67 16.06 14.48
C ASN A 322 -19.22 16.02 13.00
N LEU A 323 -17.91 15.91 12.77
CA LEU A 323 -17.33 15.74 11.44
C LEU A 323 -17.60 14.32 10.95
N LYS A 324 -18.29 14.20 9.81
CA LYS A 324 -18.70 12.91 9.25
C LYS A 324 -18.56 12.91 7.74
N GLY A 325 -18.36 11.73 7.16
CA GLY A 325 -18.35 11.50 5.73
C GLY A 325 -19.14 10.26 5.35
N ASP A 326 -19.33 10.07 4.05
CA ASP A 326 -19.91 8.84 3.51
C ASP A 326 -18.78 7.92 3.07
N LEU A 327 -18.84 6.65 3.45
CA LEU A 327 -17.94 5.60 2.98
C LEU A 327 -18.65 4.79 1.90
N VAL A 328 -18.06 4.75 0.71
CA VAL A 328 -18.58 4.01 -0.44
C VAL A 328 -17.60 2.90 -0.80
N ILE A 329 -18.00 1.66 -0.54
CA ILE A 329 -17.20 0.47 -0.78
C ILE A 329 -17.59 -0.13 -2.13
N LYS A 330 -16.68 -0.07 -3.10
CA LYS A 330 -16.82 -0.70 -4.42
C LYS A 330 -16.14 -2.05 -4.38
N THR A 331 -16.89 -3.13 -4.61
CA THR A 331 -16.38 -4.49 -4.39
C THR A 331 -16.37 -5.31 -5.67
N THR A 332 -15.47 -6.30 -5.72
CA THR A 332 -15.55 -7.41 -6.66
C THR A 332 -16.33 -8.61 -6.11
N ILE A 333 -17.15 -8.42 -5.06
CA ILE A 333 -17.98 -9.50 -4.55
C ILE A 333 -19.20 -9.64 -5.48
N ILE A 334 -19.37 -10.84 -6.04
CA ILE A 334 -20.43 -11.12 -7.02
C ILE A 334 -21.74 -11.39 -6.27
N GLN A 335 -22.82 -10.74 -6.71
CA GLN A 335 -24.12 -10.81 -6.06
C GLN A 335 -24.71 -12.22 -6.01
N ASP A 336 -24.69 -12.96 -7.11
CA ASP A 336 -25.39 -14.24 -7.23
C ASP A 336 -24.54 -15.41 -6.66
N ARG A 337 -25.14 -16.24 -5.80
CA ARG A 337 -24.54 -17.48 -5.32
C ARG A 337 -24.49 -18.59 -6.37
N ALA A 338 -25.35 -18.53 -7.39
CA ALA A 338 -25.35 -19.47 -8.51
C ALA A 338 -24.24 -19.19 -9.54
N TYR A 339 -23.43 -18.16 -9.29
CA TYR A 339 -22.32 -17.78 -10.15
C TYR A 339 -21.31 -18.92 -10.33
N ALA A 340 -20.88 -19.15 -11.58
CA ALA A 340 -19.94 -20.20 -12.02
C ALA A 340 -20.36 -21.67 -11.78
N VAL A 341 -21.57 -21.96 -11.28
CA VAL A 341 -22.05 -23.33 -10.98
C VAL A 341 -22.29 -24.19 -12.24
N SER A 342 -22.30 -23.60 -13.45
CA SER A 342 -22.65 -24.31 -14.71
C SER A 342 -21.53 -24.43 -15.75
N ASP A 343 -20.54 -23.53 -15.74
CA ASP A 343 -19.62 -23.36 -16.88
C ASP A 343 -18.20 -23.89 -16.61
N LEU A 344 -17.94 -24.44 -15.42
CA LEU A 344 -16.66 -25.10 -15.08
C LEU A 344 -16.62 -26.57 -15.57
N PRO A 345 -15.44 -27.15 -15.85
CA PRO A 345 -15.26 -28.58 -16.10
C PRO A 345 -15.88 -29.45 -15.01
N PRO A 346 -16.53 -30.59 -15.36
CA PRO A 346 -17.19 -31.47 -14.39
C PRO A 346 -16.35 -31.80 -13.15
N GLU A 347 -15.03 -31.89 -13.35
CA GLU A 347 -14.03 -32.25 -12.34
C GLU A 347 -13.71 -31.12 -11.34
N ILE A 348 -13.99 -29.86 -11.71
CA ILE A 348 -13.83 -28.67 -10.85
C ILE A 348 -15.13 -27.87 -10.67
N ARG A 349 -16.26 -28.39 -11.17
CA ARG A 349 -17.59 -27.87 -10.85
C ARG A 349 -17.75 -27.94 -9.36
N ILE A 350 -18.28 -26.86 -8.78
CA ILE A 350 -18.79 -26.90 -7.41
C ILE A 350 -19.98 -27.86 -7.42
N THR A 351 -19.74 -29.15 -7.21
CA THR A 351 -20.79 -30.13 -6.92
C THR A 351 -21.16 -29.98 -5.45
N SER A 352 -21.60 -28.78 -5.04
CA SER A 352 -22.19 -28.61 -3.72
C SER A 352 -23.64 -29.06 -3.79
N GLY A 353 -24.01 -30.01 -2.92
CA GLY A 353 -25.37 -30.47 -2.77
C GLY A 353 -26.33 -29.30 -2.56
N LYS A 354 -27.47 -29.34 -3.28
CA LYS A 354 -28.49 -28.28 -3.38
C LYS A 354 -27.92 -26.93 -3.85
N LYS A 355 -28.19 -26.59 -5.12
CA LYS A 355 -27.97 -25.26 -5.73
C LYS A 355 -28.29 -24.16 -4.72
N ARG A 356 -27.27 -23.45 -4.22
CA ARG A 356 -27.48 -22.24 -3.41
C ARG A 356 -28.00 -21.16 -4.36
N VAL A 357 -29.31 -20.98 -4.38
CA VAL A 357 -30.00 -19.97 -5.20
C VAL A 357 -30.16 -18.69 -4.39
N GLY A 358 -29.96 -17.54 -5.02
CA GLY A 358 -30.21 -16.22 -4.45
C GLY A 358 -28.94 -15.40 -4.20
N ASN A 359 -29.15 -14.19 -3.70
CA ASN A 359 -28.09 -13.22 -3.47
C ASN A 359 -27.21 -13.60 -2.27
N ARG A 360 -25.94 -13.20 -2.29
CA ARG A 360 -25.02 -13.30 -1.16
C ARG A 360 -25.43 -12.35 -0.05
N SER A 361 -25.17 -12.77 1.20
CA SER A 361 -25.18 -11.87 2.34
C SER A 361 -23.87 -11.10 2.40
N ILE A 362 -23.93 -9.82 2.77
CA ILE A 362 -22.75 -8.98 2.97
C ILE A 362 -22.92 -8.14 4.24
N ARG A 363 -21.90 -8.19 5.10
CA ARG A 363 -21.77 -7.38 6.31
C ARG A 363 -20.59 -6.43 6.16
N VAL A 364 -20.74 -5.25 6.74
CA VAL A 364 -19.68 -4.24 6.83
C VAL A 364 -19.52 -3.90 8.30
N LEU A 365 -18.30 -4.00 8.80
CA LEU A 365 -17.95 -3.57 10.14
C LEU A 365 -16.98 -2.39 10.03
N ILE A 366 -17.19 -1.37 10.85
CA ILE A 366 -16.29 -0.23 11.03
C ILE A 366 -15.83 -0.28 12.49
N ASP A 367 -14.53 -0.40 12.71
CA ASP A 367 -13.91 -0.56 14.03
C ASP A 367 -14.58 -1.67 14.86
N ASP A 368 -14.70 -2.85 14.23
CA ASP A 368 -15.29 -4.08 14.78
C ASP A 368 -16.79 -4.00 15.13
N LYS A 369 -17.47 -2.92 14.74
CA LYS A 369 -18.91 -2.76 14.91
C LYS A 369 -19.62 -2.87 13.57
N GLU A 370 -20.59 -3.76 13.47
CA GLU A 370 -21.44 -3.86 12.28
C GLU A 370 -22.24 -2.57 12.08
N VAL A 371 -22.25 -2.08 10.83
CA VAL A 371 -22.91 -0.83 10.45
C VAL A 371 -23.99 -1.08 9.40
N ASP A 372 -25.02 -0.25 9.44
CA ASP A 372 -26.03 -0.22 8.39
C ASP A 372 -25.45 0.30 7.07
N LYS A 373 -25.88 -0.32 5.98
CA LYS A 373 -25.42 -0.02 4.62
C LYS A 373 -26.59 -0.06 3.64
N THR A 374 -26.56 0.84 2.67
CA THR A 374 -27.39 0.71 1.47
C THR A 374 -26.60 -0.03 0.39
N ILE A 375 -27.24 -0.99 -0.28
CA ILE A 375 -26.63 -1.81 -1.32
C ILE A 375 -27.17 -1.36 -2.67
N ALA A 376 -26.26 -1.04 -3.58
CA ALA A 376 -26.54 -0.90 -5.01
C ALA A 376 -25.81 -2.03 -5.77
N THR A 377 -26.32 -2.36 -6.95
CA THR A 377 -25.73 -3.37 -7.83
C THR A 377 -25.28 -2.72 -9.11
N GLU A 378 -24.07 -3.07 -9.54
CA GLU A 378 -23.49 -2.60 -10.79
C GLU A 378 -23.23 -3.80 -11.72
N SER A 379 -23.59 -3.66 -12.99
CA SER A 379 -23.24 -4.64 -14.01
C SER A 379 -21.77 -4.52 -14.34
N SER A 380 -21.06 -5.64 -14.32
CA SER A 380 -19.64 -5.70 -14.64
C SER A 380 -19.44 -6.63 -15.84
N ASN A 381 -18.94 -6.06 -16.93
CA ASN A 381 -18.49 -6.85 -18.10
C ASN A 381 -17.20 -7.60 -17.81
N TYR A 382 -16.64 -7.37 -16.62
CA TYR A 382 -15.32 -7.75 -16.25
C TYR A 382 -15.40 -8.76 -15.12
N TRP A 383 -15.70 -8.25 -13.94
CA TRP A 383 -15.80 -9.07 -12.76
C TRP A 383 -17.09 -9.87 -12.74
N GLY A 384 -16.96 -11.18 -12.60
CA GLY A 384 -18.13 -12.06 -12.63
C GLY A 384 -18.76 -12.23 -14.02
N ALA A 385 -18.08 -11.86 -15.10
CA ALA A 385 -18.62 -12.08 -16.44
C ALA A 385 -18.31 -13.51 -16.94
N VAL A 386 -19.28 -14.15 -17.60
CA VAL A 386 -19.14 -15.50 -18.18
C VAL A 386 -19.47 -15.51 -19.67
N LYS A 387 -18.84 -16.42 -20.42
CA LYS A 387 -19.11 -16.58 -21.86
C LYS A 387 -19.99 -17.80 -22.09
N ARG A 388 -21.18 -17.60 -22.65
CA ARG A 388 -22.12 -18.67 -23.02
C ARG A 388 -22.47 -18.59 -24.50
N MET A 389 -22.26 -19.69 -25.23
CA MET A 389 -22.53 -19.77 -26.67
C MET A 389 -21.93 -18.59 -27.46
N GLY A 390 -20.72 -18.18 -27.11
CA GLY A 390 -20.03 -17.04 -27.75
C GLY A 390 -20.43 -15.65 -27.25
N LYS A 391 -21.50 -15.50 -26.48
CA LYS A 391 -21.96 -14.22 -25.93
C LYS A 391 -21.42 -13.99 -24.52
N LEU A 392 -20.92 -12.78 -24.26
CA LEU A 392 -20.55 -12.33 -22.92
C LEU A 392 -21.83 -12.02 -22.12
N ILE A 393 -21.94 -12.61 -20.94
CA ILE A 393 -22.98 -12.32 -19.96
C ILE A 393 -22.29 -11.59 -18.81
N PRO A 394 -22.63 -10.31 -18.56
CA PRO A 394 -22.04 -9.54 -17.47
C PRO A 394 -22.37 -10.14 -16.10
N GLY A 395 -21.42 -10.01 -15.17
CA GLY A 395 -21.66 -10.25 -13.75
C GLY A 395 -22.36 -9.08 -13.09
N ALA A 396 -22.84 -9.31 -11.87
CA ALA A 396 -23.41 -8.26 -11.01
C ALA A 396 -22.56 -8.17 -9.73
N THR A 397 -21.99 -7.00 -9.45
CA THR A 397 -21.19 -6.72 -8.26
C THR A 397 -21.89 -5.75 -7.32
N TYR A 398 -21.50 -5.73 -6.05
CA TYR A 398 -22.06 -4.81 -5.06
C TYR A 398 -21.26 -3.51 -4.92
N THR A 399 -22.01 -2.42 -4.77
CA THR A 399 -21.56 -1.14 -4.23
C THR A 399 -22.29 -0.89 -2.91
N LEU A 400 -21.54 -0.72 -1.82
CA LEU A 400 -22.07 -0.55 -0.47
C LEU A 400 -21.85 0.89 -0.04
N THR A 401 -22.86 1.56 0.49
CA THR A 401 -22.72 2.91 1.04
C THR A 401 -23.09 2.93 2.50
N VAL A 402 -22.15 3.37 3.34
CA VAL A 402 -22.34 3.64 4.77
C VAL A 402 -22.33 5.15 4.96
N LYS A 403 -23.42 5.71 5.45
CA LYS A 403 -23.57 7.17 5.60
C LYS A 403 -23.17 7.65 7.00
N GLY A 404 -22.64 8.86 7.06
CA GLY A 404 -22.41 9.54 8.34
C GLY A 404 -21.40 8.84 9.25
N VAL A 405 -20.39 8.20 8.66
CA VAL A 405 -19.25 7.63 9.39
C VAL A 405 -18.46 8.80 9.99
N PRO A 406 -18.06 8.74 11.28
CA PRO A 406 -17.18 9.75 11.88
C PRO A 406 -15.92 10.01 11.03
N ALA A 407 -15.42 11.23 11.03
CA ALA A 407 -14.15 11.53 10.38
C ALA A 407 -12.98 10.96 11.20
N GLY A 408 -12.01 10.37 10.51
CA GLY A 408 -10.90 9.66 11.14
C GLY A 408 -10.46 8.46 10.32
N VAL A 409 -9.44 7.75 10.80
CA VAL A 409 -8.93 6.52 10.19
C VAL A 409 -9.62 5.32 10.82
N HIS A 410 -10.24 4.48 9.99
CA HIS A 410 -11.06 3.36 10.43
C HIS A 410 -10.52 2.03 9.91
N LYS A 411 -10.73 0.98 10.73
CA LYS A 411 -10.63 -0.40 10.25
C LYS A 411 -11.97 -0.80 9.64
N VAL A 412 -11.97 -1.08 8.34
CA VAL A 412 -13.15 -1.53 7.59
C VAL A 412 -13.03 -3.02 7.31
N THR A 413 -13.98 -3.80 7.81
CA THR A 413 -14.06 -5.25 7.59
C THR A 413 -15.27 -5.57 6.73
N ILE A 414 -15.05 -6.29 5.62
CA ILE A 414 -16.10 -6.76 4.73
C ILE A 414 -16.18 -8.28 4.85
N GLN A 415 -17.37 -8.79 5.11
CA GLN A 415 -17.64 -10.23 5.18
C GLN A 415 -18.77 -10.57 4.21
N ALA A 416 -18.54 -11.54 3.33
CA ALA A 416 -19.57 -12.05 2.42
C ALA A 416 -19.48 -13.58 2.31
N ASP A 417 -20.61 -14.22 2.03
CA ASP A 417 -20.64 -15.68 1.89
C ASP A 417 -19.72 -16.15 0.75
N ASP A 418 -18.95 -17.21 1.00
CA ASP A 418 -18.00 -17.83 0.08
C ASP A 418 -16.85 -16.91 -0.39
N TYR A 419 -16.58 -15.83 0.35
CA TYR A 419 -15.41 -14.98 0.18
C TYR A 419 -14.60 -14.94 1.50
N PRO A 420 -13.28 -14.75 1.42
CA PRO A 420 -12.49 -14.46 2.62
C PRO A 420 -12.95 -13.16 3.25
N GLU A 421 -12.75 -13.04 4.57
CA GLU A 421 -12.89 -11.76 5.25
C GLU A 421 -11.82 -10.80 4.71
N VAL A 422 -12.24 -9.59 4.33
CA VAL A 422 -11.33 -8.55 3.86
C VAL A 422 -11.28 -7.44 4.90
N GLN A 423 -10.08 -7.16 5.42
CA GLN A 423 -9.82 -6.02 6.29
C GLN A 423 -9.00 -4.97 5.53
N LYS A 424 -9.45 -3.71 5.60
CA LYS A 424 -8.76 -2.56 5.01
C LYS A 424 -8.75 -1.40 6.00
N THR A 425 -7.65 -0.67 6.02
CA THR A 425 -7.58 0.62 6.70
C THR A 425 -8.02 1.72 5.74
N GLN A 426 -8.95 2.57 6.15
CA GLN A 426 -9.49 3.64 5.32
C GLN A 426 -9.80 4.87 6.17
N ALA A 427 -9.35 6.04 5.73
CA ALA A 427 -9.83 7.29 6.32
C ALA A 427 -11.18 7.73 5.76
N VAL A 428 -11.98 8.33 6.62
CA VAL A 428 -13.19 9.05 6.25
C VAL A 428 -12.89 10.54 6.40
N LEU A 429 -12.81 11.24 5.27
CA LEU A 429 -12.68 12.69 5.24
C LEU A 429 -14.06 13.34 5.47
N PRO A 430 -14.12 14.45 6.23
CA PRO A 430 -15.38 15.10 6.57
C PRO A 430 -16.06 15.74 5.37
N ASN A 431 -17.39 15.67 5.35
CA ASN A 431 -18.27 16.25 4.34
C ASN A 431 -17.96 15.81 2.90
N LYS A 432 -17.33 14.64 2.76
CA LYS A 432 -16.91 14.07 1.48
C LYS A 432 -17.42 12.63 1.34
N ARG A 433 -17.47 12.19 0.09
CA ARG A 433 -17.59 10.79 -0.29
C ARG A 433 -16.18 10.20 -0.30
N ASN A 434 -15.99 9.07 0.39
CA ASN A 434 -14.73 8.37 0.52
C ASN A 434 -14.88 7.01 -0.16
N ASP A 435 -14.19 6.81 -1.29
CA ASP A 435 -14.27 5.56 -2.05
C ASP A 435 -13.21 4.55 -1.55
N LEU A 436 -13.65 3.35 -1.19
CA LEU A 436 -12.79 2.21 -0.86
C LEU A 436 -13.00 1.09 -1.89
N GLU A 437 -11.93 0.70 -2.59
CA GLU A 437 -11.97 -0.44 -3.50
C GLU A 437 -11.63 -1.73 -2.73
N VAL A 438 -12.49 -2.74 -2.86
CA VAL A 438 -12.34 -4.06 -2.24
C VAL A 438 -12.31 -5.10 -3.35
N VAL A 439 -11.09 -5.46 -3.72
CA VAL A 439 -10.81 -6.46 -4.75
C VAL A 439 -10.44 -7.77 -4.06
N THR A 440 -11.23 -8.82 -4.30
CA THR A 440 -11.07 -10.16 -3.70
C THR A 440 -11.67 -11.24 -4.59
N SER A 441 -11.21 -12.48 -4.43
CA SER A 441 -11.73 -13.68 -5.09
C SER A 441 -12.47 -14.59 -4.11
N MET A 442 -13.36 -15.44 -4.64
CA MET A 442 -14.09 -16.42 -3.83
C MET A 442 -13.15 -17.43 -3.16
N THR A 443 -13.49 -17.88 -1.96
CA THR A 443 -12.81 -19.00 -1.29
C THR A 443 -12.80 -20.24 -2.20
N GLY A 444 -11.68 -20.97 -2.23
CA GLY A 444 -11.41 -22.08 -3.16
C GLY A 444 -11.01 -21.66 -4.58
N TYR A 445 -10.90 -20.35 -4.87
CA TYR A 445 -10.53 -19.79 -6.17
C TYR A 445 -9.66 -18.54 -6.03
N GLY A 446 -8.86 -18.24 -7.05
CA GLY A 446 -8.19 -16.96 -7.22
C GLY A 446 -8.63 -16.24 -8.48
N ALA A 447 -8.10 -15.04 -8.66
CA ALA A 447 -8.23 -14.29 -9.90
C ALA A 447 -6.89 -13.69 -10.28
N ILE A 448 -6.74 -13.36 -11.56
CA ILE A 448 -5.67 -12.51 -12.06
C ILE A 448 -6.30 -11.23 -12.55
N ARG A 449 -5.76 -10.09 -12.16
CA ARG A 449 -6.05 -8.76 -12.72
C ARG A 449 -4.76 -8.23 -13.30
N GLY A 450 -4.80 -7.61 -14.47
CA GLY A 450 -3.58 -7.04 -15.02
C GLY A 450 -3.79 -5.91 -16.00
N LYS A 451 -2.68 -5.29 -16.39
CA LYS A 451 -2.63 -4.20 -17.35
C LYS A 451 -1.48 -4.41 -18.33
N VAL A 452 -1.72 -4.08 -19.59
CA VAL A 452 -0.73 -4.25 -20.67
C VAL A 452 -0.25 -2.89 -21.12
N PHE A 453 1.06 -2.76 -21.24
CA PHE A 453 1.77 -1.56 -21.63
C PHE A 453 2.72 -1.83 -22.80
N TYR A 454 3.01 -0.78 -23.58
CA TYR A 454 4.02 -0.83 -24.65
C TYR A 454 5.19 0.09 -24.31
N LYS A 455 6.37 -0.52 -24.12
CA LYS A 455 7.66 0.09 -23.74
C LYS A 455 7.71 0.77 -22.37
N THR A 456 6.67 1.51 -22.00
CA THR A 456 6.61 2.28 -20.75
C THR A 456 5.26 2.13 -20.07
N LEU A 457 5.23 2.22 -18.74
CA LEU A 457 4.00 2.09 -17.94
C LEU A 457 3.01 3.27 -18.13
N ASP A 458 3.42 4.33 -18.83
CA ASP A 458 2.51 5.42 -19.24
C ASP A 458 1.84 5.19 -20.60
N ASN A 459 1.94 3.98 -21.17
CA ASN A 459 1.48 3.69 -22.52
C ASN A 459 0.65 2.39 -22.61
N PRO A 460 -0.59 2.39 -22.11
CA PRO A 460 -1.41 1.19 -22.10
C PRO A 460 -1.80 0.76 -23.52
N VAL A 461 -1.91 -0.56 -23.71
CA VAL A 461 -2.23 -1.19 -24.99
C VAL A 461 -3.69 -1.60 -25.01
N LEU A 462 -4.44 -1.03 -25.95
CA LEU A 462 -5.88 -1.23 -26.05
C LEU A 462 -6.18 -2.42 -26.95
N ASN A 463 -7.24 -3.17 -26.61
CA ASN A 463 -7.72 -4.30 -27.41
C ASN A 463 -6.62 -5.36 -27.67
N GLN A 464 -5.69 -5.50 -26.72
CA GLN A 464 -4.64 -6.51 -26.75
C GLN A 464 -5.24 -7.88 -26.42
N PRO A 465 -5.10 -8.87 -27.30
CA PRO A 465 -5.52 -10.22 -26.98
C PRO A 465 -4.59 -10.85 -25.91
N ILE A 466 -5.18 -11.37 -24.83
CA ILE A 466 -4.50 -12.06 -23.71
C ILE A 466 -5.07 -13.46 -23.57
N PHE A 467 -4.19 -14.43 -23.34
CA PHE A 467 -4.48 -15.86 -23.39
C PHE A 467 -3.81 -16.55 -22.22
N MET A 468 -4.49 -17.57 -21.70
CA MET A 468 -3.96 -18.41 -20.62
C MET A 468 -3.93 -19.86 -21.11
N PRO A 469 -2.83 -20.31 -21.74
CA PRO A 469 -2.75 -21.65 -22.33
C PRO A 469 -2.84 -22.78 -21.32
N THR A 470 -2.49 -22.55 -20.05
CA THR A 470 -2.53 -23.56 -18.98
C THR A 470 -3.95 -23.94 -18.53
N ILE A 471 -4.99 -23.20 -18.94
CA ILE A 471 -6.38 -23.60 -18.69
C ILE A 471 -6.85 -24.54 -19.81
N THR A 472 -6.78 -25.84 -19.55
CA THR A 472 -7.47 -26.89 -20.32
C THR A 472 -8.85 -27.16 -19.72
N SER A 473 -9.77 -26.20 -19.82
CA SER A 473 -11.18 -26.46 -19.47
C SER A 473 -11.92 -27.12 -20.65
N VAL A 474 -13.12 -27.65 -20.41
CA VAL A 474 -14.05 -28.13 -21.46
C VAL A 474 -14.44 -27.05 -22.49
N SER A 475 -14.17 -25.77 -22.23
CA SER A 475 -14.45 -24.66 -23.15
C SER A 475 -13.23 -24.18 -23.95
N GLY A 476 -12.06 -24.81 -23.78
CA GLY A 476 -10.80 -24.42 -24.43
C GLY A 476 -10.06 -23.27 -23.72
N ILE A 477 -8.96 -22.82 -24.33
CA ILE A 477 -8.07 -21.74 -23.86
C ILE A 477 -8.90 -20.47 -23.57
N GLN A 478 -8.81 -19.90 -22.36
CA GLN A 478 -9.43 -18.62 -22.06
C GLN A 478 -8.71 -17.50 -22.81
N LYS A 479 -9.49 -16.72 -23.57
CA LYS A 479 -9.00 -15.58 -24.38
C LYS A 479 -9.88 -14.37 -24.10
N LEU A 480 -9.25 -13.23 -23.88
CA LEU A 480 -9.92 -11.93 -23.72
C LEU A 480 -9.12 -10.85 -24.42
N ASN A 481 -9.69 -9.65 -24.52
CA ASN A 481 -8.99 -8.48 -25.01
C ASN A 481 -8.91 -7.43 -23.89
N THR A 482 -7.81 -6.69 -23.83
CA THR A 482 -7.69 -5.56 -22.91
C THR A 482 -8.67 -4.44 -23.26
N ASP A 483 -9.08 -3.70 -22.24
CA ASP A 483 -9.93 -2.52 -22.41
C ASP A 483 -9.16 -1.29 -22.94
N GLN A 484 -9.84 -0.14 -22.95
CA GLN A 484 -9.28 1.14 -23.39
C GLN A 484 -8.13 1.69 -22.53
N ASN A 485 -7.94 1.14 -21.34
CA ASN A 485 -6.85 1.48 -20.43
C ASN A 485 -5.85 0.32 -20.31
N GLY A 486 -5.96 -0.71 -21.16
CA GLY A 486 -5.06 -1.85 -21.14
C GLY A 486 -5.38 -2.90 -20.07
N ASN A 487 -6.50 -2.79 -19.36
CA ASN A 487 -6.85 -3.70 -18.27
C ASN A 487 -7.38 -5.04 -18.78
N PHE A 488 -7.11 -6.11 -18.04
CA PHE A 488 -7.69 -7.43 -18.20
C PHE A 488 -7.86 -8.15 -16.86
N TRP A 489 -8.62 -9.26 -16.86
CA TRP A 489 -8.75 -10.14 -15.70
C TRP A 489 -9.14 -11.56 -16.10
N PHE A 490 -8.72 -12.53 -15.31
CA PHE A 490 -9.18 -13.91 -15.31
C PHE A 490 -9.77 -14.20 -13.94
N THR A 491 -10.99 -14.73 -13.86
CA THR A 491 -11.67 -14.98 -12.58
C THR A 491 -11.98 -16.47 -12.41
N ASN A 492 -12.18 -16.90 -11.16
CA ASN A 492 -12.53 -18.28 -10.81
C ASN A 492 -11.46 -19.30 -11.21
N LEU A 493 -10.21 -18.90 -11.07
CA LEU A 493 -9.06 -19.77 -11.27
C LEU A 493 -8.89 -20.66 -10.05
N LYS A 494 -8.48 -21.91 -10.23
CA LYS A 494 -8.06 -22.71 -9.08
C LYS A 494 -6.70 -22.19 -8.60
N PRO A 495 -6.36 -22.31 -7.31
CA PRO A 495 -5.00 -22.02 -6.86
C PRO A 495 -4.01 -22.90 -7.64
N GLY A 496 -2.93 -22.31 -8.14
CA GLY A 496 -2.00 -22.99 -9.04
C GLY A 496 -1.11 -22.02 -9.81
N GLU A 497 -0.34 -22.57 -10.74
CA GLU A 497 0.54 -21.81 -11.63
C GLU A 497 -0.06 -21.72 -13.02
N TYR A 498 -0.02 -20.52 -13.59
CA TYR A 498 -0.65 -20.20 -14.87
C TYR A 498 0.32 -19.44 -15.76
N GLU A 499 0.52 -19.87 -16.99
CA GLU A 499 1.25 -19.08 -17.97
C GLU A 499 0.31 -18.03 -18.57
N ILE A 500 0.76 -16.78 -18.68
CA ILE A 500 0.05 -15.75 -19.45
C ILE A 500 0.81 -15.44 -20.73
N LYS A 501 0.07 -15.44 -21.85
CA LYS A 501 0.55 -14.95 -23.14
C LYS A 501 -0.20 -13.69 -23.55
N ALA A 502 0.54 -12.66 -23.93
CA ALA A 502 0.00 -11.44 -24.53
C ALA A 502 0.11 -11.48 -26.05
N THR A 503 -0.58 -12.42 -26.70
CA THR A 503 -0.28 -12.76 -28.09
C THR A 503 -1.03 -11.92 -29.14
N PHE A 504 -0.33 -11.72 -30.26
CA PHE A 504 -0.84 -11.30 -31.56
C PHE A 504 -0.75 -12.43 -32.61
N ALA A 505 0.26 -13.29 -32.45
CA ALA A 505 0.53 -14.59 -33.07
C ALA A 505 1.10 -15.48 -31.96
N GLU A 506 0.81 -16.78 -31.91
CA GLU A 506 0.78 -17.64 -30.71
C GLU A 506 2.09 -17.78 -29.88
N ASP A 507 3.17 -17.07 -30.25
CA ASP A 507 4.54 -17.32 -29.80
C ASP A 507 5.31 -16.07 -29.29
N LEU A 508 4.66 -15.06 -28.68
CA LEU A 508 5.46 -14.03 -27.98
C LEU A 508 6.21 -14.67 -26.81
N ASN A 509 7.53 -14.48 -26.77
CA ASN A 509 8.35 -14.91 -25.66
C ASN A 509 8.32 -13.82 -24.57
N LEU A 510 7.52 -14.04 -23.53
CA LEU A 510 7.44 -13.13 -22.38
C LEU A 510 8.34 -13.65 -21.26
N ASN A 511 9.22 -12.79 -20.75
CA ASN A 511 9.95 -13.07 -19.54
C ASN A 511 9.01 -13.04 -18.32
N ASN A 512 9.20 -13.98 -17.39
CA ASN A 512 8.43 -14.14 -16.15
C ASN A 512 6.91 -14.35 -16.37
N ALA A 513 6.55 -15.08 -17.43
CA ALA A 513 5.15 -15.32 -17.82
C ALA A 513 4.35 -16.25 -16.89
N ASP A 514 5.03 -16.98 -16.00
CA ASP A 514 4.40 -17.88 -15.04
C ASP A 514 3.85 -17.10 -13.85
N ILE A 515 2.54 -17.18 -13.67
CA ILE A 515 1.77 -16.45 -12.67
C ILE A 515 1.24 -17.40 -11.61
N LYS A 516 1.59 -17.13 -10.37
CA LYS A 516 1.11 -17.90 -9.23
C LYS A 516 -0.19 -17.31 -8.69
N VAL A 517 -1.27 -18.09 -8.75
CA VAL A 517 -2.60 -17.74 -8.27
C VAL A 517 -2.87 -18.42 -6.94
N ARG A 518 -3.40 -17.65 -5.98
CA ARG A 518 -3.71 -18.13 -4.64
C ARG A 518 -5.20 -18.07 -4.35
N GLU A 519 -5.61 -18.87 -3.38
CA GLU A 519 -7.00 -18.92 -2.93
C GLU A 519 -7.43 -17.62 -2.26
N GLY A 520 -8.62 -17.11 -2.61
CA GLY A 520 -9.21 -15.89 -2.04
C GLY A 520 -8.55 -14.58 -2.50
N GLU A 521 -7.43 -14.66 -3.20
CA GLU A 521 -6.62 -13.52 -3.62
C GLU A 521 -6.88 -13.12 -5.07
N VAL A 522 -6.51 -11.88 -5.38
CA VAL A 522 -6.41 -11.38 -6.74
C VAL A 522 -4.95 -11.07 -7.01
N THR A 523 -4.34 -11.84 -7.89
CA THR A 523 -2.96 -11.66 -8.33
C THR A 523 -2.89 -10.50 -9.32
N GLU A 524 -2.02 -9.53 -9.08
CA GLU A 524 -1.85 -8.36 -9.94
C GLU A 524 -0.68 -8.55 -10.91
N VAL A 525 -0.90 -8.18 -12.18
CA VAL A 525 0.05 -8.44 -13.26
C VAL A 525 0.19 -7.23 -14.19
N ASP A 526 1.39 -6.66 -14.27
CA ASP A 526 1.74 -5.72 -15.34
C ASP A 526 2.50 -6.44 -16.45
N ILE A 527 2.03 -6.33 -17.69
CA ILE A 527 2.71 -6.87 -18.88
C ILE A 527 3.29 -5.70 -19.67
N ILE A 528 4.61 -5.67 -19.86
CA ILE A 528 5.30 -4.62 -20.62
C ILE A 528 5.87 -5.21 -21.90
N LEU A 529 5.28 -4.84 -23.04
CA LEU A 529 5.66 -5.32 -24.36
C LEU A 529 6.75 -4.43 -24.97
N ASN A 530 7.73 -5.04 -25.64
CA ASN A 530 8.76 -4.38 -26.42
C ASN A 530 8.43 -4.33 -27.93
N VAL A 531 7.49 -5.16 -28.37
CA VAL A 531 7.04 -5.30 -29.76
C VAL A 531 5.57 -4.88 -29.92
N LYS A 532 5.19 -4.42 -31.12
CA LYS A 532 3.79 -4.08 -31.45
C LYS A 532 3.42 -4.55 -32.85
N LEU A 533 2.14 -4.88 -33.06
CA LEU A 533 1.59 -5.03 -34.41
C LEU A 533 1.33 -3.67 -35.07
N PRO A 534 1.21 -3.64 -36.41
CA PRO A 534 0.63 -2.49 -37.12
C PRO A 534 -0.77 -2.10 -36.63
N SER A 535 -1.56 -3.06 -36.12
CA SER A 535 -2.91 -2.83 -35.60
C SER A 535 -2.96 -2.47 -34.11
N THR A 536 -1.83 -2.55 -33.39
CA THR A 536 -1.76 -2.23 -31.97
C THR A 536 -2.03 -0.74 -31.77
N LYS A 537 -3.07 -0.44 -30.98
CA LYS A 537 -3.39 0.92 -30.56
C LYS A 537 -2.91 1.13 -29.14
N THR A 538 -2.18 2.21 -28.94
CA THR A 538 -1.81 2.70 -27.62
C THR A 538 -2.65 3.93 -27.30
N LYS A 539 -2.82 4.22 -26.00
CA LYS A 539 -3.62 5.39 -25.57
C LYS A 539 -2.97 6.71 -25.98
N TYR A 540 -1.64 6.74 -26.10
CA TYR A 540 -0.84 7.90 -26.45
C TYR A 540 -0.01 7.66 -27.72
#